data_AF-A0A6P1ZNZ5-F1
#
_entry.id   AF-A0A6P1ZNZ5-F1
#
_cell.length_a   1.000
_cell.length_b   1.000
_cell.length_c   1.000
_cell.angle_alpha   90.00
_cell.angle_beta   90.00
_cell.angle_gamma   90.00
#
_symmetry.space_group_name_H-M   'P 1'
#
loop_
_entity.id
_entity.type
_entity.pdbx_description
1 polymer ?
#
loop_
_entity_poly.entity_id
_entity_poly.type
_entity_poly.pdbx_seq_one_letter_code
_entity_poly.pdbx_strand_id
1 'polypeptide(L)' 'MCYNGKWGILEVDGPYHTPERRVEEQERERIFRRHGIKVVERFDSSRCYENPDEVVQEFFKMLEIGYS' A
#
# COMPACT_ATOMS: atom_id res chain seq x y z
N MET A 1 -4.15 5.46 4.26
CA MET A 1 -3.74 6.03 5.56
C MET A 1 -3.13 7.41 5.34
N CYS A 2 -3.34 8.33 6.29
CA CYS A 2 -2.72 9.66 6.28
C CYS A 2 -1.79 9.78 7.50
N TYR A 3 -0.54 10.17 7.29
CA TYR A 3 0.48 10.31 8.33
C TYR A 3 1.41 11.47 8.00
N ASN A 4 1.55 12.44 8.91
CA ASN A 4 2.35 13.66 8.71
C ASN A 4 2.06 14.39 7.39
N GLY A 5 0.79 14.46 6.98
CA GLY A 5 0.34 15.08 5.73
C GLY A 5 0.63 14.27 4.46
N LYS A 6 1.21 13.07 4.59
CA LYS A 6 1.50 12.15 3.50
C LYS A 6 0.41 11.09 3.39
N TRP A 7 0.05 10.72 2.16
CA TRP A 7 -0.98 9.74 1.88
C TRP A 7 -0.38 8.45 1.32
N GLY A 8 -0.80 7.31 1.85
CA GLY A 8 -0.43 6.01 1.32
C GLY A 8 -1.61 5.05 1.33
N ILE A 9 -1.50 3.99 0.53
CA ILE A 9 -2.44 2.89 0.51
C ILE A 9 -1.72 1.63 1.00
N LEU A 10 -2.29 1.01 2.01
CA LEU A 10 -1.93 -0.31 2.49
C LEU A 10 -3.01 -1.26 1.95
N GLU A 11 -2.63 -2.14 1.05
CA GLU A 11 -3.50 -3.19 0.51
C GLU A 11 -3.24 -4.49 1.29
N VAL A 12 -4.28 -5.13 1.82
CA VAL A 12 -4.18 -6.44 2.45
C VAL A 12 -4.33 -7.50 1.37
N ASP A 13 -3.26 -8.25 1.11
CA ASP A 13 -3.20 -9.24 0.06
C ASP A 13 -4.02 -10.48 0.46
N GLY A 14 -5.08 -10.71 -0.29
CA GLY A 14 -5.93 -11.90 -0.23
C GLY A 14 -5.97 -12.59 -1.60
N PRO A 15 -6.61 -13.76 -1.73
CA PRO A 15 -6.55 -14.63 -2.93
C PRO A 15 -7.22 -14.06 -4.20
N TYR A 16 -7.52 -12.76 -4.24
CA TYR A 16 -8.31 -12.09 -5.28
C TYR A 16 -7.48 -11.33 -6.33
N HIS A 17 -6.15 -11.32 -6.18
CA HIS A 17 -5.22 -10.73 -7.15
C HIS A 17 -4.78 -11.78 -8.15
N THR A 18 -5.49 -11.87 -9.28
CA THR A 18 -5.15 -12.80 -10.35
C THR A 18 -4.30 -12.10 -11.44
N PRO A 19 -3.43 -12.82 -12.17
CA PRO A 19 -2.57 -12.25 -13.21
C PRO A 19 -3.33 -11.44 -14.27
N GLU A 20 -4.61 -11.78 -14.51
CA GLU A 20 -5.49 -11.12 -15.47
C GLU A 20 -5.83 -9.69 -15.08
N ARG A 21 -5.77 -9.35 -13.78
CA ARG A 21 -6.09 -7.99 -13.27
C ARG A 21 -4.87 -7.08 -13.20
N ARG A 22 -3.69 -7.57 -13.59
CA ARG A 22 -2.41 -6.82 -13.51
C ARG A 22 -2.43 -5.50 -14.27
N VAL A 23 -3.13 -5.43 -15.39
CA VAL A 23 -3.27 -4.19 -16.18
C VAL A 23 -4.09 -3.15 -15.42
N GLU A 24 -5.24 -3.55 -14.85
CA GLU A 24 -6.09 -2.67 -14.03
C GLU A 24 -5.35 -2.17 -12.79
N GLU A 25 -4.54 -3.02 -12.17
CA GLU A 25 -3.70 -2.65 -11.01
C GLU A 25 -2.65 -1.60 -11.37
N GLN A 26 -1.97 -1.76 -12.52
CA GLN A 26 -1.00 -0.78 -12.99
C GLN A 26 -1.64 0.57 -13.33
N GLU A 27 -2.83 0.57 -13.93
CA GLU A 27 -3.57 1.80 -14.21
C GLU A 27 -4.01 2.51 -12.92
N ARG A 28 -4.49 1.73 -11.94
CA ARG A 28 -4.86 2.24 -10.62
C ARG A 28 -3.67 2.89 -9.90
N GLU A 29 -2.51 2.24 -9.88
CA GLU A 29 -1.29 2.82 -9.31
C GLU A 29 -0.88 4.14 -9.99
N ARG A 30 -0.99 4.22 -11.32
CA ARG A 30 -0.70 5.47 -12.06
C ARG A 30 -1.64 6.61 -11.67
N ILE A 31 -2.93 6.30 -11.45
CA ILE A 31 -3.90 7.29 -10.99
C ILE A 31 -3.54 7.78 -9.58
N PHE A 32 -3.21 6.87 -8.66
CA PHE A 32 -2.80 7.22 -7.30
C PHE A 32 -1.58 8.14 -7.27
N ARG A 33 -0.55 7.82 -8.06
CA ARG A 33 0.65 8.67 -8.17
C ARG A 33 0.35 10.07 -8.69
N ARG A 34 -0.53 10.21 -9.69
CA ARG A 34 -0.97 11.52 -10.20
C ARG A 34 -1.72 12.35 -9.16
N HIS A 35 -2.33 11.71 -8.17
CA HIS A 35 -3.03 12.39 -7.07
C HIS A 35 -2.17 12.52 -5.80
N GLY A 36 -0.86 12.34 -5.93
CA GLY A 36 0.08 12.59 -4.85
C GLY A 36 0.16 11.47 -3.82
N ILE A 37 -0.42 10.29 -4.08
CA ILE A 37 -0.24 9.06 -3.30
C ILE A 37 0.97 8.33 -3.88
N LYS A 38 2.10 8.36 -3.16
CA LYS A 38 3.37 7.81 -3.65
C LYS A 38 3.63 6.38 -3.17
N VAL A 39 3.03 5.99 -2.05
CA VAL A 39 3.22 4.69 -1.42
C VAL A 39 1.94 3.88 -1.54
N VAL A 40 2.03 2.76 -2.24
CA VAL A 40 0.97 1.76 -2.39
C VAL A 40 1.67 0.43 -2.16
N GLU A 41 1.46 -0.18 -1.00
CA GLU A 41 2.17 -1.39 -0.59
C GLU A 41 1.19 -2.49 -0.19
N ARG A 42 1.54 -3.72 -0.54
CA ARG A 42 0.74 -4.92 -0.24
C ARG A 42 1.35 -5.69 0.92
N PHE A 43 0.49 -6.08 1.86
CA PHE A 43 0.87 -6.92 3.00
C PHE A 43 0.03 -8.17 3.02
N ASP A 44 0.68 -9.31 3.23
CA ASP A 44 -0.01 -10.60 3.36
C ASP A 44 -1.08 -10.56 4.47
N SER A 45 -2.25 -11.14 4.18
CA SER A 45 -3.38 -11.15 5.10
C SER A 45 -3.09 -11.84 6.45
N SER A 46 -2.26 -12.89 6.48
CA SER A 46 -1.87 -13.54 7.72
C SER A 46 -1.00 -12.62 8.58
N ARG A 47 -0.03 -11.91 7.98
CA ARG A 47 0.78 -10.90 8.70
C ARG A 47 -0.09 -9.77 9.25
N CYS A 48 -1.06 -9.30 8.46
CA CYS A 48 -1.98 -8.25 8.91
C CYS A 48 -2.83 -8.70 10.11
N TYR A 49 -3.17 -9.99 10.19
CA TYR A 49 -3.96 -10.55 11.28
C TYR A 49 -3.12 -10.86 12.52
N GLU A 50 -1.95 -11.47 12.33
CA GLU A 50 -1.09 -11.96 13.41
C GLU A 50 -0.21 -10.85 14.01
N ASN A 51 0.26 -9.91 13.18
CA ASN A 51 1.21 -8.86 13.57
C ASN A 51 0.79 -7.46 13.06
N PRO A 52 -0.43 -6.98 13.37
CA PRO A 52 -0.96 -5.73 12.80
C PRO A 52 -0.10 -4.50 13.12
N ASP A 53 0.44 -4.42 14.35
CA ASP A 53 1.27 -3.28 14.77
C ASP A 53 2.56 -3.20 13.95
N GLU A 54 3.22 -4.34 13.72
CA GLU A 54 4.45 -4.39 12.92
C GLU A 54 4.19 -3.96 11.47
N VAL A 55 3.09 -4.42 10.87
CA VAL A 55 2.65 -4.03 9.53
C VAL A 55 2.43 -2.52 9.43
N VAL A 56 1.74 -1.92 10.41
CA VAL A 56 1.49 -0.47 10.43
C VAL A 56 2.79 0.32 10.60
N GLN A 57 3.70 -0.12 11.47
CA GLN A 57 4.99 0.55 11.68
C GLN A 57 5.90 0.44 10.44
N GLU A 58 5.92 -0.71 9.78
CA GLU A 58 6.61 -0.91 8.50
C GLU A 58 6.08 0.05 7.43
N PHE A 59 4.76 0.18 7.33
CA PHE A 59 4.11 1.08 6.39
C PHE A 59 4.41 2.56 6.65
N PHE A 60 4.45 3.01 7.91
CA PHE A 60 4.83 4.38 8.23
C PHE A 60 6.27 4.70 7.83
N LYS A 61 7.21 3.78 8.01
CA LYS A 61 8.60 3.95 7.54
C LYS A 61 8.66 4.11 6.02
N MET A 62 7.86 3.34 5.28
CA MET A 62 7.75 3.48 3.82
C MET A 62 7.18 4.85 3.42
N LEU A 63 6.18 5.36 4.14
CA LEU A 63 5.65 6.71 3.93
C LEU A 63 6.69 7.80 4.19
N GLU A 64 7.56 7.61 5.17
CA GLU A 64 8.66 8.55 5.43
C GLU A 64 9.64 8.60 4.25
N ILE A 65 10.10 7.44 3.78
CA ILE A 65 11.06 7.28 2.67
C ILE A 65 10.46 7.65 1.30
N GLY A 66 9.21 7.24 1.01
CA GLY A 66 8.57 7.47 -0.29
C GLY A 66 8.26 8.95 -0.59
N TYR A 67 8.39 9.82 0.42
CA TYR A 67 8.20 11.25 0.32
C TYR A 67 9.45 12.07 0.70
N SER A 68 10.59 11.42 0.90
CA SER A 68 11.90 12.10 0.96
C SER A 68 12.43 12.52 -0.41
#